data_AF-A0A0D0A5T2-F1
#
_entry.id   AF-A0A0D0A5T2-F1
#
_cell.length_a   1.000
_cell.length_b   1.000
_cell.length_c   1.000
_cell.angle_alpha   90.00
_cell.angle_beta   90.00
_cell.angle_gamma   90.00
#
_symmetry.space_group_name_H-M   'P 1'
#
loop_
_entity.id
_entity.type
_entity.pdbx_description
1 polymer ?
#
loop_
_entity_poly.entity_id
_entity_poly.type
_entity_poly.pdbx_seq_one_letter_code
_entity_poly.pdbx_strand_id
1 'polypeptide(L)'
;MVAPAFLHVKTDIILRSCDDVDFRMITFFLKLASSSFDSFIEKAAQSDQIEGDLPIVSVEENHRVLDIWLRFCYPSTLLEDPPLHELEDIIPVLEAARKYSLKPLEHKVRQAHQRVIEFGSS
;
A
#
# COMPACT_ATOMS: atom_id res chain seq x y z
N MET A 1 -13.62 -0.24 3.81
CA MET A 1 -13.76 1.15 3.33
C MET A 1 -12.37 1.73 3.16
N VAL A 2 -12.07 2.35 2.02
CA VAL A 2 -10.78 3.00 1.73
C VAL A 2 -10.60 4.20 2.66
N ALA A 3 -9.39 4.41 3.19
CA ALA A 3 -9.12 5.54 4.07
C ALA A 3 -9.38 6.88 3.36
N PRO A 4 -10.07 7.86 3.99
CA PRO A 4 -10.37 9.17 3.38
C PRO A 4 -9.11 9.94 2.92
N ALA A 5 -7.97 9.65 3.53
CA ALA A 5 -6.69 10.27 3.22
C ALA A 5 -6.14 9.95 1.81
N PHE A 6 -6.66 8.93 1.15
CA PHE A 6 -6.34 8.66 -0.27
C PHE A 6 -7.16 9.55 -1.23
N LEU A 7 -8.14 10.32 -0.74
CA LEU A 7 -8.92 11.25 -1.55
C LEU A 7 -8.31 12.65 -1.48
N HIS A 8 -7.19 12.87 -2.16
CA HIS A 8 -6.53 14.18 -2.23
C HIS A 8 -6.56 14.76 -3.65
N VAL A 9 -6.80 16.06 -3.79
CA VAL A 9 -6.85 16.76 -5.10
C VAL A 9 -5.55 16.75 -5.90
N LYS A 10 -4.47 16.21 -5.33
CA LYS A 10 -3.13 16.13 -5.97
C LYS A 10 -2.79 14.72 -6.41
N THR A 11 -3.73 13.78 -6.28
CA THR A 11 -3.51 12.41 -6.72
C THR A 11 -3.33 12.40 -8.24
N ASP A 12 -2.36 11.65 -8.69
CA ASP A 12 -1.89 11.61 -10.08
C ASP A 12 -1.90 10.17 -10.64
N ILE A 13 -2.33 9.19 -9.84
CA ILE A 13 -2.50 7.79 -10.22
C ILE A 13 -3.60 7.13 -9.39
N ILE A 14 -4.26 6.12 -9.96
CA ILE A 14 -5.13 5.19 -9.25
C ILE A 14 -4.45 3.81 -9.23
N LEU A 15 -4.29 3.24 -8.04
CA LEU A 15 -3.95 1.83 -7.88
C LEU A 15 -5.24 1.04 -7.62
N ARG A 16 -5.54 0.08 -8.49
CA ARG A 16 -6.69 -0.81 -8.36
C ARG A 16 -6.23 -2.15 -7.79
N SER A 17 -6.75 -2.50 -6.62
CA SER A 17 -6.54 -3.83 -6.01
C SER A 17 -7.15 -4.95 -6.84
N CYS A 18 -6.76 -6.20 -6.58
CA CYS A 18 -7.27 -7.36 -7.30
C CYS A 18 -8.75 -7.67 -7.04
N ASP A 19 -9.33 -7.07 -6.00
CA ASP A 19 -10.75 -7.11 -5.66
C ASP A 19 -11.48 -5.79 -5.98
N ASP A 20 -10.98 -5.08 -7.01
CA ASP A 20 -11.61 -3.92 -7.67
C ASP A 20 -11.85 -2.70 -6.76
N VAL A 21 -11.05 -2.57 -5.70
CA VAL A 21 -11.04 -1.37 -4.86
C VAL A 21 -9.95 -0.41 -5.32
N ASP A 22 -10.34 0.84 -5.54
CA ASP A 22 -9.48 1.91 -6.04
C ASP A 22 -8.87 2.78 -4.94
N PHE A 23 -7.57 3.02 -5.06
CA PHE A 23 -6.79 3.90 -4.19
C PHE A 23 -6.20 5.03 -5.03
N ARG A 24 -6.65 6.26 -4.79
CA ARG A 24 -6.08 7.45 -5.41
C ARG A 24 -4.81 7.87 -4.68
N MET A 25 -3.74 8.09 -5.43
CA MET A 25 -2.39 8.19 -4.88
C MET A 25 -1.59 9.34 -5.49
N ILE A 26 -0.61 9.82 -4.74
CA ILE A 26 0.40 10.78 -5.21
C ILE A 26 1.70 10.01 -5.46
N THR A 27 2.11 9.87 -6.71
CA THR A 27 3.28 9.09 -7.14
C THR A 27 4.57 9.54 -6.46
N PHE A 28 4.68 10.82 -6.09
CA PHE A 28 5.82 11.35 -5.33
C PHE A 28 6.08 10.58 -4.02
N PHE A 29 5.03 10.25 -3.26
CA PHE A 29 5.19 9.50 -2.00
C PHE A 29 5.57 8.04 -2.24
N LEU A 30 5.05 7.43 -3.31
CA LEU A 30 5.45 6.07 -3.71
C LEU A 30 6.95 6.03 -4.06
N LYS A 31 7.43 6.99 -4.86
CA LYS A 31 8.86 7.11 -5.23
C LYS A 31 9.77 7.35 -4.03
N LEU A 32 9.33 8.14 -3.06
CA LEU A 32 10.08 8.35 -1.82
C LEU A 32 10.17 7.07 -0.97
N ALA A 33 9.10 6.28 -0.96
CA ALA A 33 9.05 5.04 -0.19
C ALA A 33 9.95 3.96 -0.81
N SER A 34 9.98 3.83 -2.14
CA SER A 34 10.85 2.89 -2.84
C SER A 34 11.00 3.21 -4.33
N SER A 35 12.18 2.97 -4.90
CA SER A 35 12.41 3.04 -6.35
C SER A 35 11.74 1.89 -7.12
N SER A 36 11.31 0.81 -6.46
CA SER A 36 10.57 -0.28 -7.11
C SER A 36 9.26 0.19 -7.76
N PHE A 37 8.75 1.35 -7.34
CA PHE A 37 7.52 1.93 -7.87
C PHE A 37 7.66 2.59 -9.24
N ASP A 38 8.87 2.83 -9.74
CA ASP A 38 9.08 3.47 -11.04
C ASP A 38 8.39 2.67 -12.16
N SER A 39 8.42 1.34 -12.07
CA SER A 39 7.74 0.45 -13.02
C SER A 39 6.21 0.60 -13.03
N PHE A 40 5.56 0.90 -11.90
CA PHE A 40 4.12 1.16 -11.86
C PHE A 40 3.78 2.48 -12.52
N ILE A 41 4.64 3.48 -12.36
CA ILE A 41 4.44 4.82 -12.89
C ILE A 41 4.64 4.81 -14.40
N GLU A 42 5.63 4.07 -14.89
CA GLU A 42 5.82 3.81 -16.32
C GLU A 42 4.62 3.07 -16.92
N LYS A 43 4.10 2.04 -16.23
CA LYS A 43 2.87 1.35 -16.64
C LYS A 43 1.67 2.29 -16.65
N ALA A 44 1.55 3.19 -15.69
CA ALA A 44 0.46 4.18 -15.64
C ALA A 44 0.48 5.11 -16.85
N ALA A 45 1.67 5.56 -17.27
CA ALA A 45 1.84 6.40 -18.45
C ALA A 45 1.43 5.72 -19.76
N GLN A 46 1.33 4.38 -19.77
CA GLN A 46 0.94 3.55 -20.91
C GLN A 46 -0.44 2.90 -20.70
N SER A 47 -1.15 3.24 -19.62
CA SER A 47 -2.41 2.60 -19.28
C SER A 47 -3.54 3.12 -20.16
N ASP A 48 -4.25 2.20 -20.81
CA ASP A 48 -5.50 2.49 -21.53
C ASP A 48 -6.69 2.69 -20.57
N GLN A 49 -6.52 2.36 -19.28
CA GLN A 49 -7.54 2.54 -18.26
C GLN A 49 -7.33 3.87 -17.55
N ILE A 50 -8.30 4.78 -17.72
CA ILE A 50 -8.27 6.13 -17.15
C ILE A 50 -9.62 6.37 -16.47
N GLU A 51 -9.59 6.97 -15.29
CA GLU A 51 -10.78 7.50 -14.62
C GLU A 51 -10.65 9.01 -14.44
N GLY A 52 -11.49 9.77 -15.15
CA GLY A 52 -11.30 11.20 -15.30
C GLY A 52 -10.01 11.49 -16.09
N ASP A 53 -9.00 12.01 -15.39
CA ASP A 53 -7.66 12.28 -15.94
C ASP A 53 -6.56 11.43 -15.27
N LEU A 54 -6.94 10.46 -14.44
CA LEU A 54 -5.99 9.66 -13.67
C LEU A 54 -5.80 8.27 -14.30
N PRO A 55 -4.57 7.85 -14.60
CA PRO A 55 -4.30 6.50 -15.07
C PRO A 55 -4.56 5.49 -13.95
N ILE A 56 -5.16 4.36 -14.32
CA ILE A 56 -5.41 3.24 -13.42
C ILE A 56 -4.33 2.17 -13.66
N VAL A 57 -3.75 1.67 -12.58
CA VAL A 57 -2.81 0.54 -12.58
C VAL A 57 -3.33 -0.54 -11.66
N SER A 58 -3.67 -1.70 -12.24
CA SER A 58 -4.08 -2.87 -11.46
C SER A 58 -2.89 -3.53 -10.77
N VAL A 59 -3.08 -3.93 -9.52
CA VAL A 59 -2.10 -4.66 -8.72
C VAL A 59 -2.67 -6.01 -8.26
N GLU A 60 -1.79 -6.90 -7.81
CA GLU A 60 -2.16 -8.27 -7.42
C GLU A 60 -2.68 -8.34 -5.98
N GLU A 61 -2.33 -7.33 -5.17
CA GLU A 61 -2.70 -7.22 -3.77
C GLU A 61 -4.18 -6.82 -3.61
N ASN A 62 -4.88 -7.44 -2.66
CA ASN A 62 -6.26 -7.08 -2.32
C ASN A 62 -6.31 -5.73 -1.56
N HIS A 63 -7.51 -5.18 -1.39
CA HIS A 63 -7.68 -3.86 -0.76
C HIS A 63 -7.12 -3.76 0.66
N ARG A 64 -7.11 -4.84 1.46
CA ARG A 64 -6.60 -4.79 2.84
C ARG A 64 -5.09 -4.68 2.84
N VAL A 65 -4.42 -5.54 2.08
CA VAL A 65 -2.96 -5.53 1.93
C VAL A 65 -2.50 -4.22 1.31
N LEU A 66 -3.21 -3.74 0.29
CA LEU A 66 -2.92 -2.48 -0.37
C LEU A 66 -3.12 -1.27 0.56
N ASP A 67 -4.20 -1.19 1.35
CA ASP A 67 -4.41 -0.10 2.32
C ASP A 67 -3.27 -0.03 3.35
N ILE A 68 -2.89 -1.17 3.92
CA ILE A 68 -1.77 -1.27 4.86
C ILE A 68 -0.48 -0.82 4.18
N TRP A 69 -0.18 -1.37 3.01
CA TRP A 69 1.02 -1.04 2.24
C TRP A 69 1.14 0.47 1.98
N LEU A 70 0.06 1.08 1.48
CA LEU A 70 0.05 2.49 1.09
C LEU A 70 0.19 3.43 2.28
N ARG A 71 -0.34 3.08 3.46
CA ARG A 71 -0.17 3.89 4.67
C ARG A 71 1.28 4.07 5.09
N PHE A 72 2.14 3.10 4.79
CA PHE A 72 3.57 3.18 5.09
C PHE A 72 4.37 3.96 4.04
N CYS A 73 3.80 4.15 2.84
CA CYS A 73 4.39 5.01 1.83
C CYS A 73 4.13 6.50 2.11
N TYR A 74 3.20 6.82 3.00
CA TYR A 74 2.82 8.19 3.32
C TYR A 74 3.46 8.63 4.63
N PRO A 75 3.77 9.94 4.77
CA PRO A 75 4.15 10.50 6.05
C PRO A 75 3.15 10.12 7.14
N SER A 76 3.63 9.63 8.29
CA SER A 76 2.80 9.25 9.44
C SER A 76 2.05 10.43 10.09
N THR A 77 2.33 11.67 9.66
CA THR A 77 1.55 12.85 10.02
C THR A 77 0.24 12.96 9.22
N LEU A 78 0.11 12.20 8.14
CA LEU A 78 -1.06 12.21 7.25
C LEU A 78 -1.98 11.01 7.47
N LEU A 79 -1.50 9.96 8.15
CA LEU A 79 -2.18 8.69 8.31
C LEU A 79 -1.88 8.06 9.68
N GLU A 80 -2.90 7.48 10.29
CA GLU A 80 -2.73 6.58 11.43
C GLU A 80 -2.09 5.25 10.97
N ASP A 81 -1.22 4.70 11.81
CA ASP A 81 -0.64 3.37 11.59
C ASP A 81 -1.79 2.34 11.47
N PRO A 82 -1.79 1.47 10.44
CA PRO A 82 -2.85 0.50 10.28
C PRO A 82 -2.81 -0.56 11.38
N PRO A 83 -3.98 -1.09 11.78
CA PRO A 83 -4.05 -2.22 12.70
C PRO A 83 -3.39 -3.46 12.06
N LEU A 84 -2.39 -4.02 12.75
CA LEU A 84 -1.70 -5.26 12.37
C LEU A 84 -1.91 -6.30 13.47
N HIS A 85 -3.10 -6.90 13.52
CA HIS A 85 -3.51 -7.80 14.61
C HIS A 85 -3.66 -9.26 14.18
N GLU A 86 -3.95 -9.52 12.90
CA GLU A 86 -4.26 -10.85 12.39
C GLU A 86 -3.10 -11.40 11.54
N LEU A 87 -2.78 -12.69 11.70
CA LEU A 87 -1.74 -13.35 10.89
C LEU A 87 -2.08 -13.35 9.39
N GLU A 88 -3.38 -13.40 9.06
CA GLU A 88 -3.89 -13.36 7.68
C GLU A 88 -3.48 -12.07 6.95
N ASP A 89 -3.36 -10.93 7.66
CA ASP A 89 -2.91 -9.67 7.08
C ASP A 89 -1.39 -9.51 7.16
N ILE A 90 -0.75 -10.03 8.22
CA ILE A 90 0.69 -9.83 8.48
C ILE A 90 1.58 -10.49 7.41
N ILE A 91 1.28 -11.73 7.01
CA ILE A 91 2.15 -12.45 6.05
C ILE A 91 2.12 -11.79 4.66
N PRO A 92 0.96 -11.53 4.05
CA PRO A 92 0.91 -10.87 2.74
C PRO A 92 1.53 -9.47 2.77
N VAL A 93 1.36 -8.71 3.86
CA VAL A 93 1.98 -7.39 4.00
C VAL A 93 3.50 -7.50 4.11
N LEU A 94 4.04 -8.51 4.80
CA LEU A 94 5.48 -8.74 4.87
C LEU A 94 6.07 -9.12 3.51
N GLU A 95 5.34 -9.92 2.72
CA GLU A 95 5.72 -10.27 1.35
C GLU A 95 5.73 -9.04 0.44
N ALA A 96 4.67 -8.22 0.50
CA ALA A 96 4.60 -6.96 -0.23
C ALA A 96 5.72 -6.00 0.18
N ALA A 97 6.00 -5.87 1.47
CA ALA A 97 7.09 -5.02 1.98
C ALA A 97 8.45 -5.42 1.39
N ARG A 98 8.71 -6.72 1.25
CA ARG A 98 9.92 -7.25 0.60
C ARG A 98 9.90 -7.01 -0.91
N LYS A 99 8.79 -7.35 -1.58
CA LYS A 99 8.59 -7.17 -3.03
C LYS A 99 8.89 -5.72 -3.45
N TYR A 100 8.44 -4.76 -2.65
CA TYR A 100 8.59 -3.33 -2.92
C TYR A 100 9.71 -2.65 -2.14
N SER A 101 10.60 -3.40 -1.49
CA SER A 101 11.76 -2.86 -0.74
C SER A 101 11.41 -1.81 0.33
N LEU A 102 10.24 -1.93 0.96
CA LEU A 102 9.78 -1.03 2.02
C LEU A 102 10.34 -1.41 3.39
N LYS A 103 11.64 -1.14 3.58
CA LYS A 103 12.36 -1.54 4.81
C LYS A 103 11.69 -1.08 6.13
N PRO A 104 11.15 0.15 6.25
CA PRO A 104 10.45 0.56 7.47
C PRO A 104 9.18 -0.26 7.74
N LEU A 105 8.41 -0.57 6.70
CA LEU A 105 7.23 -1.45 6.77
C LEU A 105 7.66 -2.85 7.18
N GLU A 106 8.67 -3.41 6.52
CA GLU A 106 9.19 -4.75 6.83
C GLU A 106 9.58 -4.87 8.30
N HIS A 107 10.27 -3.87 8.85
CA HIS A 107 10.66 -3.86 10.26
C HIS A 107 9.45 -3.81 11.20
N LYS A 108 8.51 -2.89 10.96
CA LYS A 108 7.27 -2.77 11.77
C LYS A 108 6.43 -4.04 11.70
N VAL A 109 6.29 -4.67 10.53
CA VAL A 109 5.50 -5.90 10.34
C VAL A 109 6.16 -7.09 11.03
N ARG A 110 7.50 -7.20 11.00
CA ARG A 110 8.24 -8.22 11.77
C ARG A 110 8.01 -8.08 13.28
N GLN A 111 7.98 -6.84 13.80
CA GLN A 111 7.66 -6.61 15.21
C GLN A 111 6.21 -7.01 15.53
N ALA A 112 5.25 -6.68 14.66
CA ALA A 112 3.85 -7.07 14.84
C ALA A 112 3.69 -8.60 14.83
N HIS A 113 4.36 -9.29 13.91
CA HIS A 113 4.36 -10.76 13.82
C HIS A 113 4.86 -11.43 15.11
N GLN A 114 5.93 -10.91 15.73
CA GLN A 114 6.43 -11.42 17.01
C GLN A 114 5.40 -11.27 18.14
N ARG A 115 4.73 -10.12 18.22
CA ARG A 115 3.68 -9.88 19.22
C ARG A 115 2.51 -10.85 19.06
N VAL A 116 2.02 -11.06 17.84
CA VAL A 116 0.87 -11.97 17.61
C VAL A 116 1.20 -13.41 18.00
N ILE A 117 2.42 -13.89 17.75
CA ILE A 117 2.86 -15.22 18.16
C ILE A 117 2.93 -15.37 19.70
N GLU A 118 3.44 -14.34 20.38
CA GLU A 118 3.55 -14.34 21.84
C GLU A 118 2.17 -14.34 22.53
N PHE A 119 1.20 -13.59 22.00
CA PHE A 119 -0.16 -13.53 22.54
C PHE A 119 -1.07 -14.70 22.14
N GLY A 120 -0.83 -15.35 21.00
CA GLY A 120 -1.59 -16.53 20.54
C GLY A 120 -1.20 -17.86 21.20
N SER A 121 -0.17 -17.86 22.06
CA SER A 121 0.32 -19.05 22.79
C SER A 121 -0.10 -19.10 24.28
N SER A 122 -1.06 -18.26 24.70
CA SER A 122 -1.70 -18.28 26.04
C SER A 122 -3.18 -18.61 25.92
#